data_AF-A0A373NR97-F1
#
_entry.id   AF-A0A373NR97-F1
#
_cell.length_a   1.000
_cell.length_b   1.000
_cell.length_c   1.000
_cell.angle_alpha   90.00
_cell.angle_beta   90.00
_cell.angle_gamma   90.00
#
_symmetry.space_group_name_H-M   'P 1'
#
loop_
_entity.id
_entity.type
_entity.pdbx_description
1 polymer ?
#
loop_
_entity_poly.entity_id
_entity_poly.type
_entity_poly.pdbx_seq_one_letter_code
_entity_poly.pdbx_strand_id
1 'polypeptide(L)'
;MNILGGKDMLKFFSKNKKGVSEIRHDYENVGQESPAIRKLVKPIHAKAILADGRLYDTQTATYVCEYGNLSLFVTKNGRWFGAKSKSELAGYSVDENGDRTAEYRVMYYGLECIDKIFVMQYLWYCSHKLYKKYFGEVEEG
;
A
#
# COMPACT_ATOMS: atom_id res chain seq x y z
N MET A 1 -38.93 39.14 -39.70
CA MET A 1 -39.06 38.52 -41.03
C MET A 1 -38.32 37.18 -40.99
N ASN A 2 -38.93 36.13 -41.54
CA ASN A 2 -38.51 34.69 -41.58
C ASN A 2 -38.78 33.96 -40.23
N ILE A 3 -39.93 33.32 -39.95
CA ILE A 3 -40.57 32.08 -40.50
C ILE A 3 -39.57 30.89 -40.46
N LEU A 4 -39.79 29.63 -40.02
CA LEU A 4 -40.91 28.66 -39.96
C LEU A 4 -40.35 27.47 -39.11
N GLY A 5 -41.03 26.86 -38.13
CA GLY A 5 -41.94 25.72 -38.30
C GLY A 5 -41.24 24.38 -38.61
N GLY A 6 -41.36 23.35 -37.76
CA GLY A 6 -40.94 21.98 -38.13
C GLY A 6 -40.97 20.93 -37.02
N LYS A 7 -42.13 20.31 -36.80
CA LYS A 7 -42.34 19.06 -36.04
C LYS A 7 -41.89 17.85 -36.87
N ASP A 8 -41.40 16.83 -36.15
CA ASP A 8 -41.58 15.38 -36.38
C ASP A 8 -40.70 14.54 -37.34
N MET A 9 -40.51 13.30 -36.86
CA MET A 9 -40.36 12.02 -37.57
C MET A 9 -39.02 11.59 -38.22
N LEU A 10 -38.32 10.73 -37.46
CA LEU A 10 -37.95 9.34 -37.80
C LEU A 10 -37.42 9.04 -39.22
N LYS A 11 -36.13 8.67 -39.27
CA LYS A 11 -35.66 7.61 -40.19
C LYS A 11 -34.81 6.58 -39.48
N PHE A 12 -35.43 5.40 -39.32
CA PHE A 12 -34.82 4.12 -39.03
C PHE A 12 -33.91 3.68 -40.19
N PHE A 13 -32.74 3.14 -39.87
CA PHE A 13 -32.17 2.00 -40.60
C PHE A 13 -31.68 0.96 -39.58
N SER A 14 -32.40 -0.16 -39.55
CA SER A 14 -32.03 -1.41 -38.90
C SER A 14 -31.41 -2.33 -39.95
N LYS A 15 -30.33 -3.05 -39.56
CA LYS A 15 -29.80 -4.36 -40.04
C LYS A 15 -28.32 -4.42 -39.61
N ASN A 16 -27.76 -5.41 -38.91
CA ASN A 16 -28.13 -6.82 -38.70
C ASN A 16 -27.59 -7.36 -37.35
N LYS A 17 -28.31 -8.36 -36.81
CA LYS A 17 -27.91 -9.23 -35.69
C LYS A 17 -26.76 -10.18 -36.07
N LYS A 18 -25.76 -10.33 -35.18
CA LYS A 18 -25.27 -11.59 -34.55
C LYS A 18 -23.79 -11.43 -34.14
N GLY A 19 -23.47 -11.81 -32.91
CA GLY A 19 -22.10 -12.17 -32.52
C GLY A 19 -21.70 -11.66 -31.14
N VAL A 20 -22.02 -12.43 -30.10
CA VAL A 20 -21.23 -12.44 -28.86
C VAL A 20 -19.87 -13.06 -29.23
N SER A 21 -18.77 -12.33 -29.01
CA SER A 21 -17.44 -12.88 -28.75
C SER A 21 -16.49 -11.75 -28.38
N GLU A 22 -16.06 -11.78 -27.13
CA GLU A 22 -14.74 -11.43 -26.61
C GLU A 22 -13.94 -10.37 -27.39
N ILE A 23 -13.87 -9.17 -26.80
CA ILE A 23 -12.76 -8.26 -27.05
C ILE A 23 -11.51 -8.93 -26.47
N ARG A 24 -10.79 -9.69 -27.30
CA ARG A 24 -9.38 -9.98 -27.08
C ARG A 24 -8.64 -8.66 -27.28
N HIS A 25 -8.29 -8.01 -26.16
CA HIS A 25 -7.17 -7.09 -26.19
C HIS A 25 -5.92 -7.96 -26.23
N ASP A 26 -5.37 -8.11 -27.43
CA ASP A 26 -4.01 -8.57 -27.63
C ASP A 26 -3.08 -7.57 -26.95
N TYR A 27 -2.77 -7.81 -25.68
CA TYR A 27 -1.62 -7.19 -25.04
C TYR A 27 -0.40 -7.92 -25.60
N GLU A 28 0.21 -7.33 -26.62
CA GLU A 28 1.57 -7.64 -27.02
C GLU A 28 2.44 -7.59 -25.75
N ASN A 29 2.77 -8.78 -25.24
CA ASN A 29 3.80 -8.97 -24.23
C ASN A 29 5.15 -8.73 -24.91
N VAL A 30 5.49 -7.46 -25.11
CA VAL A 30 6.89 -7.08 -25.28
C VAL A 30 7.51 -7.19 -23.90
N GLY A 31 8.27 -8.27 -23.71
CA GLY A 31 9.12 -8.46 -22.56
C GLY A 31 10.09 -7.29 -22.43
N GLN A 32 9.78 -6.38 -21.54
CA GLN A 32 10.78 -5.59 -20.85
C GLN A 32 10.65 -5.98 -19.39
N GLU A 33 11.59 -6.81 -18.95
CA GLU A 33 11.88 -7.02 -17.54
C GLU A 33 11.95 -5.63 -16.91
N SER A 34 10.90 -5.26 -16.19
CA SER A 34 10.83 -3.95 -15.55
C SER A 34 12.01 -3.88 -14.59
N PRO A 35 12.86 -2.83 -14.68
CA PRO A 35 14.01 -2.72 -13.82
C PRO A 35 13.59 -2.94 -12.38
N ALA A 36 14.31 -3.80 -11.66
CA ALA A 36 13.99 -4.18 -10.29
C ALA A 36 13.77 -2.92 -9.44
N ILE A 37 12.52 -2.67 -9.03
CA ILE A 37 12.13 -1.46 -8.28
C ILE A 37 12.84 -1.48 -6.91
N ARG A 38 14.00 -0.83 -6.80
CA ARG A 38 14.66 -0.60 -5.51
C ARG A 38 13.99 0.58 -4.81
N LYS A 39 13.04 0.26 -3.95
CA LYS A 39 12.28 1.23 -3.14
C LYS A 39 13.18 1.87 -2.08
N LEU A 40 13.68 3.10 -2.32
CA LEU A 40 14.33 3.88 -1.26
C LEU A 40 13.28 4.42 -0.28
N VAL A 41 12.95 3.64 0.74
CA VAL A 41 11.99 4.05 1.77
C VAL A 41 12.69 4.98 2.77
N LYS A 42 12.37 6.29 2.72
CA LYS A 42 12.60 7.20 3.85
C LYS A 42 11.33 7.27 4.69
N PRO A 43 11.24 6.49 5.77
CA PRO A 43 10.05 6.46 6.60
C PRO A 43 9.97 7.73 7.44
N ILE A 44 8.88 8.49 7.32
CA ILE A 44 8.62 9.66 8.19
C ILE A 44 7.47 9.29 9.12
N HIS A 45 7.74 9.29 10.42
CA HIS A 45 6.75 9.09 11.48
C HIS A 45 6.52 10.39 12.22
N ALA A 46 5.38 10.53 12.91
CA ALA A 46 5.31 11.52 13.97
C ALA A 46 6.37 11.21 15.03
N LYS A 47 6.90 12.24 15.68
CA LYS A 47 7.98 12.12 16.66
C LYS A 47 7.53 11.56 18.00
N ALA A 48 6.24 11.67 18.31
CA ALA A 48 5.64 11.10 19.50
C ALA A 48 4.15 10.87 19.32
N ILE A 49 3.58 10.01 20.17
CA ILE A 49 2.14 9.78 20.30
C ILE A 49 1.71 10.01 21.75
N LEU A 50 0.53 10.61 21.96
CA LEU A 50 -0.12 10.70 23.27
C LEU A 50 -1.21 9.63 23.34
N ALA A 51 -1.05 8.66 24.25
CA ALA A 51 -2.03 7.60 24.50
C ALA A 51 -2.10 7.31 26.00
N ASP A 52 -3.29 7.02 26.54
CA ASP A 52 -3.48 6.73 27.97
C ASP A 52 -2.86 7.78 28.92
N GLY A 53 -2.90 9.06 28.50
CA GLY A 53 -2.30 10.18 29.23
C GLY A 53 -0.76 10.21 29.24
N ARG A 54 -0.09 9.39 28.42
CA ARG A 54 1.37 9.28 28.35
C ARG A 54 1.89 9.62 26.96
N LEU A 55 3.03 10.31 26.91
CA LEU A 55 3.73 10.62 25.67
C LEU A 55 4.77 9.53 25.36
N TYR A 56 4.74 8.98 24.16
CA TYR A 56 5.64 7.92 23.71
C TYR A 56 6.50 8.42 22.56
N ASP A 57 7.82 8.31 22.67
CA ASP A 57 8.77 8.62 21.59
C ASP A 57 8.79 7.48 20.55
N THR A 58 8.53 7.84 19.30
CA THR A 58 8.43 6.93 18.14
C THR A 58 9.57 7.14 17.14
N GLN A 59 10.52 8.06 17.39
CA GLN A 59 11.60 8.39 16.45
C GLN A 59 12.55 7.22 16.17
N THR A 60 12.72 6.34 17.15
CA THR A 60 13.66 5.20 17.06
C THR A 60 12.96 3.86 16.93
N ALA A 61 11.67 3.88 16.58
CA ALA A 61 10.90 2.67 16.41
C ALA A 61 11.35 1.87 15.18
N THR A 62 11.27 0.56 15.30
CA THR A 62 11.64 -0.39 14.26
C THR A 62 10.38 -0.86 13.54
N TYR A 63 10.37 -0.75 12.21
CA TYR A 63 9.34 -1.35 11.38
C TYR A 63 9.36 -2.87 11.50
N VAL A 64 8.17 -3.48 11.61
CA VAL A 64 8.02 -4.93 11.77
C VAL A 64 7.39 -5.57 10.54
N CYS A 65 6.13 -5.25 10.25
CA CYS A 65 5.41 -5.76 9.09
C CYS A 65 4.15 -4.93 8.83
N GLU A 66 3.47 -5.20 7.72
CA GLU A 66 2.11 -4.70 7.49
C GLU A 66 1.09 -5.57 8.24
N TYR A 67 0.02 -4.95 8.70
CA TYR A 67 -1.18 -5.52 9.31
C TYR A 67 -2.42 -4.84 8.71
N GLY A 68 -3.03 -5.48 7.71
CA GLY A 68 -4.12 -4.86 6.95
C GLY A 68 -3.66 -3.53 6.33
N ASN A 69 -4.28 -2.43 6.75
CA ASN A 69 -3.94 -1.07 6.29
C ASN A 69 -2.96 -0.32 7.22
N LEU A 70 -2.41 -1.01 8.21
CA LEU A 70 -1.50 -0.45 9.20
C LEU A 70 -0.12 -1.07 9.04
N SER A 71 0.91 -0.26 9.11
CA SER A 71 2.28 -0.69 9.30
C SER A 71 2.56 -0.78 10.80
N LEU A 72 3.01 -1.94 11.27
CA LEU A 72 3.33 -2.20 12.68
C LEU A 72 4.78 -1.85 12.99
N PHE A 73 4.97 -1.24 14.15
CA PHE A 73 6.27 -0.82 14.67
C PHE A 73 6.41 -1.20 16.14
N VAL A 74 7.66 -1.36 16.55
CA VAL A 74 8.03 -1.58 17.95
C VAL A 74 9.12 -0.60 18.36
N THR A 75 8.94 0.06 19.49
CA THR A 75 9.95 0.93 20.09
C THR A 75 11.05 0.09 20.78
N LYS A 76 12.17 0.73 21.11
CA LYS A 76 13.25 0.08 21.90
C LYS A 76 12.79 -0.45 23.26
N ASN A 77 11.73 0.11 23.84
CA ASN A 77 11.15 -0.35 25.11
C ASN A 77 10.03 -1.40 24.93
N GLY A 78 9.88 -1.97 23.72
CA GLY A 78 8.95 -3.06 23.45
C GLY A 78 7.48 -2.63 23.34
N ARG A 79 7.21 -1.33 23.15
CA ARG A 79 5.86 -0.82 22.95
C ARG A 79 5.50 -0.83 21.48
N TRP A 80 4.28 -1.27 21.20
CA TRP A 80 3.79 -1.49 19.85
C TRP A 80 2.86 -0.37 19.41
N PHE A 81 2.96 -0.01 18.14
CA PHE A 81 2.05 0.94 17.52
C PHE A 81 1.86 0.63 16.04
N GLY A 82 0.70 1.04 15.53
CA GLY A 82 0.33 0.98 14.12
C GLY A 82 0.35 2.38 13.52
N ALA A 83 0.62 2.46 12.22
CA ALA A 83 0.43 3.69 11.45
C ALA A 83 -0.07 3.37 10.05
N LYS A 84 -0.98 4.19 9.54
CA LYS A 84 -1.32 4.15 8.12
C LYS A 84 -0.15 4.64 7.30
N SER A 85 0.03 4.10 6.11
CA SER A 85 1.11 4.49 5.21
C SER A 85 0.56 5.13 3.94
N LYS A 86 1.30 6.10 3.40
CA LYS A 86 1.12 6.63 2.06
C LYS A 86 2.48 6.68 1.39
N SER A 87 2.56 6.16 0.18
CA SER A 87 3.77 6.26 -0.65
C SER A 87 3.58 7.28 -1.76
N GLU A 88 4.58 8.11 -1.98
CA GLU A 88 4.62 9.08 -3.07
C GLU A 88 5.89 8.85 -3.87
N LEU A 89 5.78 8.89 -5.20
CA LEU A 89 6.92 8.82 -6.10
C LEU A 89 7.80 10.04 -5.86
N ALA A 90 9.02 9.80 -5.41
CA ALA A 90 9.99 10.83 -5.07
C ALA A 90 10.92 11.15 -6.25
N GLY A 91 11.04 10.25 -7.21
CA GLY A 91 11.85 10.44 -8.40
C GLY A 91 12.27 9.12 -9.03
N TYR A 92 13.27 9.21 -9.90
CA TYR A 92 13.91 8.07 -10.51
C TYR A 92 15.42 8.22 -10.41
N SER A 93 16.12 7.16 -10.00
CA SER A 93 17.57 7.03 -10.19
C SER A 93 17.86 6.19 -11.43
N VAL A 94 19.03 6.41 -12.02
CA VAL A 94 19.53 5.64 -13.15
C VAL A 94 20.85 5.02 -12.69
N ASP A 95 21.01 3.72 -12.83
CA ASP A 95 22.28 3.07 -12.53
C ASP A 95 23.27 3.15 -13.71
N GLU A 96 24.46 2.61 -13.52
CA GLU A 96 25.54 2.65 -14.52
C GLU A 96 25.19 1.93 -15.83
N ASN A 97 24.21 1.02 -15.80
CA ASN A 97 23.73 0.28 -16.96
C ASN A 97 22.58 1.00 -17.69
N GLY A 98 22.11 2.13 -17.15
CA GLY A 98 20.98 2.88 -17.70
C GLY A 98 19.62 2.43 -17.16
N ASP A 99 19.58 1.52 -16.19
CA ASP A 99 18.33 1.01 -15.62
C ASP A 99 17.69 2.04 -14.69
N ARG A 100 16.41 2.35 -14.94
CA ARG A 100 15.65 3.32 -14.16
C ARG A 100 15.02 2.68 -12.93
N THR A 101 15.43 3.13 -11.76
CA THR A 101 14.85 2.75 -10.47
C THR A 101 13.88 3.83 -10.00
N ALA A 102 12.63 3.47 -9.73
CA ALA A 102 11.67 4.38 -9.11
C ALA A 102 11.92 4.51 -7.60
N GLU A 103 12.06 5.75 -7.12
CA GLU A 103 12.24 6.05 -5.70
C GLU A 103 10.92 6.49 -5.08
N TYR A 104 10.57 5.94 -3.93
CA TYR A 104 9.32 6.25 -3.23
C TYR A 104 9.58 6.74 -1.82
N ARG A 105 9.04 7.92 -1.47
CA ARG A 105 8.95 8.35 -0.07
C ARG A 105 7.72 7.71 0.56
N VAL A 106 7.88 7.16 1.76
CA VAL A 106 6.77 6.61 2.53
C VAL A 106 6.56 7.48 3.75
N MET A 107 5.34 7.98 3.89
CA MET A 107 4.90 8.75 5.04
C MET A 107 3.97 7.89 5.88
N TYR A 108 4.19 7.91 7.19
CA TYR A 108 3.34 7.24 8.17
C TYR A 108 2.53 8.28 8.94
N TYR A 109 1.23 8.03 9.07
CA TYR A 109 0.28 8.93 9.71
C TYR A 109 -0.80 8.14 10.46
N GLY A 110 -1.57 8.83 11.31
CA GLY A 110 -2.61 8.18 12.12
C GLY A 110 -2.01 7.12 13.04
N LEU A 111 -1.03 7.52 13.85
CA LEU A 111 -0.36 6.64 14.80
C LEU A 111 -1.32 6.25 15.93
N GLU A 112 -1.32 4.97 16.28
CA GLU A 112 -2.14 4.42 17.35
C GLU A 112 -1.35 3.37 18.13
N CYS A 113 -1.47 3.39 19.46
CA CYS A 113 -0.90 2.33 20.30
C CYS A 113 -1.68 1.03 20.06
N ILE A 114 -0.95 -0.06 19.89
CA ILE A 114 -1.53 -1.39 19.65
C ILE A 114 -1.22 -2.27 20.85
N ASP A 115 -2.23 -3.01 21.29
CA ASP A 115 -2.08 -3.96 22.39
C ASP A 115 -1.08 -5.07 22.03
N LYS A 116 -0.18 -5.40 22.98
CA LYS A 116 0.85 -6.42 22.78
C LYS A 116 0.26 -7.81 22.54
N ILE A 117 -0.83 -8.18 23.24
CA ILE A 117 -1.55 -9.45 23.05
C ILE A 117 -2.09 -9.53 21.63
N PHE A 118 -2.63 -8.42 21.13
CA PHE A 118 -3.12 -8.35 19.77
C PHE A 118 -2.00 -8.61 18.74
N VAL A 119 -0.86 -7.92 18.88
CA VAL A 119 0.30 -8.13 17.98
C VAL A 119 0.81 -9.56 18.07
N MET A 120 0.88 -10.13 19.28
CA MET A 120 1.33 -11.49 19.50
C MET A 120 0.46 -12.50 18.74
N GLN A 121 -0.86 -12.41 18.87
CA GLN A 121 -1.80 -13.28 18.13
C GLN A 121 -1.66 -13.09 16.61
N TYR A 122 -1.53 -11.84 16.16
CA TYR A 122 -1.36 -11.55 14.74
C TYR A 122 -0.07 -12.16 14.16
N LEU A 123 1.08 -11.94 14.82
CA LEU A 123 2.36 -12.49 14.35
C LEU A 123 2.38 -14.02 14.44
N TRP A 124 1.75 -14.61 15.45
CA TRP A 124 1.61 -16.07 15.54
C TRP A 124 0.94 -16.65 14.29
N TYR A 125 -0.16 -16.02 13.85
CA TYR A 125 -0.92 -16.46 12.70
C TYR A 125 -0.23 -16.15 11.36
N CYS A 126 0.32 -14.93 11.20
CA CYS A 126 0.82 -14.45 9.91
C CYS A 126 2.30 -14.72 9.66
N SER A 127 3.14 -14.81 10.70
CA SER A 127 4.58 -15.01 10.53
C SER A 127 5.22 -15.58 11.78
N HIS A 128 5.30 -16.91 11.83
CA HIS A 128 5.96 -17.62 12.92
C HIS A 128 7.42 -17.17 13.16
N LYS A 129 8.14 -16.76 12.10
CA LYS A 129 9.48 -16.17 12.20
C LYS A 129 9.48 -14.85 12.97
N LEU A 130 8.58 -13.92 12.63
CA LEU A 130 8.47 -12.64 13.36
C LEU A 130 7.96 -12.86 14.78
N TYR A 131 7.05 -13.79 14.98
CA TYR A 131 6.60 -14.19 16.29
C TYR A 131 7.78 -14.61 17.19
N LYS A 132 8.56 -15.62 16.77
CA LYS A 132 9.74 -16.07 17.52
C LYS A 132 10.74 -14.95 17.78
N LYS A 133 10.95 -14.08 16.79
CA LYS A 133 11.87 -12.94 16.91
C LYS A 133 11.49 -11.98 18.04
N TYR A 134 10.20 -11.68 18.20
CA TYR A 134 9.74 -10.65 19.12
C TYR A 134 9.13 -11.17 20.43
N PHE A 135 8.69 -12.43 20.46
CA PHE A 135 8.00 -13.03 21.61
C PHE A 135 8.65 -14.33 22.12
N GLY A 136 9.61 -14.90 21.38
CA GLY A 136 10.29 -16.16 21.74
C GLY A 136 9.51 -17.40 21.33
N GLU A 137 10.10 -18.57 21.58
CA GLU A 137 9.33 -19.82 21.64
C GLU A 137 8.61 -19.82 22.98
N VAL A 138 7.28 -19.98 22.96
CA VAL A 138 6.55 -20.34 24.17
C VAL A 138 6.99 -21.77 24.42
N GLU A 139 7.91 -22.01 25.37
CA GLU A 139 8.11 -23.36 25.85
C GLU A 139 6.74 -23.85 26.33
N GLU A 140 6.23 -24.89 25.68
CA GLU A 140 5.05 -25.61 26.15
C GLU A 140 5.40 -26.18 27.53
N GLY A 141 4.88 -25.54 28.57
CA GLY A 141 4.91 -26.02 29.94
C GLY A 141 3.71 -26.89 30.26
#